data_AF-A0A453L2Y1-F1
#
_entry.id   AF-A0A453L2Y1-F1
#
_cell.length_a   1.000
_cell.length_b   1.000
_cell.length_c   1.000
_cell.angle_alpha   90.00
_cell.angle_beta   90.00
_cell.angle_gamma   90.00
#
_symmetry.space_group_name_H-M   'P 1'
#
loop_
_entity.id
_entity.type
_entity.pdbx_description
1 polymer ?
#
loop_
_entity_poly.entity_id
_entity_poly.type
_entity_poly.pdbx_seq_one_letter_code
_entity_poly.pdbx_strand_id
1 'polypeptide(L)'
;GAPVGYPPGAYPPPPGAPAAAYPPQLYAPPGAAAAQQAAAQQQQQLQVFWAEQYREIEATTDFKNHNLPLARIKKIMKADEDVRMIAAEAPVVFARACEMFILELTHRGWAHAEENKRRTLQKSDIAAAIARTEVFDFLVDIVPRDDAKDAEAAAAAAMATAAAGIPRPAAGVPTTDPSMAYYYVPQQIVV
;
A
#
# COMPACT_ATOMS: atom_id res chain seq x y z
N GLY A 1 2.76 -31.87 31.08
CA GLY A 1 2.73 -30.55 31.71
C GLY A 1 3.98 -29.80 31.33
N ALA A 2 3.83 -28.75 30.53
CA ALA A 2 4.89 -27.78 30.26
C ALA A 2 4.32 -26.40 30.60
N PRO A 3 5.04 -25.54 31.34
CA PRO A 3 4.50 -24.28 31.82
C PRO A 3 4.42 -23.26 30.68
N VAL A 4 3.25 -22.63 30.55
CA VAL A 4 3.01 -21.50 29.65
C VAL A 4 3.77 -20.29 30.21
N GLY A 5 4.81 -19.86 29.53
CA GLY A 5 5.57 -18.66 29.89
C GLY A 5 4.76 -17.40 29.61
N TYR A 6 4.39 -16.68 30.67
CA TYR A 6 3.86 -15.32 30.55
C TYR A 6 5.00 -14.35 30.21
N PRO A 7 4.81 -13.40 29.26
CA PRO A 7 5.77 -12.32 29.05
C PRO A 7 5.81 -11.37 30.26
N PRO A 8 6.94 -10.69 30.52
CA PRO A 8 7.13 -9.93 31.74
C PRO A 8 6.32 -8.62 31.75
N GLY A 9 5.43 -8.51 32.74
CA GLY A 9 5.21 -7.26 33.49
C GLY A 9 4.22 -6.22 32.93
N ALA A 10 2.94 -6.57 32.74
CA ALA A 10 1.86 -5.58 32.83
C ALA A 10 1.41 -5.46 34.29
N TYR A 11 2.18 -4.76 35.13
CA TYR A 11 1.70 -4.39 36.46
C TYR A 11 0.66 -3.27 36.31
N PRO A 12 -0.55 -3.40 36.89
CA PRO A 12 -1.46 -2.27 36.99
C PRO A 12 -0.81 -1.20 37.90
N PRO A 13 -0.83 0.09 37.52
CA PRO A 13 -0.21 1.13 38.32
C PRO A 13 -0.98 1.35 39.63
N PRO A 14 -0.30 1.68 40.73
CA PRO A 14 -0.96 2.06 41.98
C PRO A 14 -1.75 3.37 41.82
N PRO A 15 -2.89 3.53 42.52
CA PRO A 15 -3.72 4.72 42.42
C PRO A 15 -3.00 5.93 43.03
N GLY A 16 -2.69 6.94 42.21
CA GLY A 16 -2.15 8.24 42.67
C GLY A 16 -0.88 8.76 41.99
N ALA A 17 -0.36 8.12 40.94
CA ALA A 17 0.83 8.61 40.24
C ALA A 17 0.51 9.78 39.26
N PRO A 18 1.34 10.84 39.19
CA PRO A 18 1.16 11.94 38.26
C PRO A 18 1.34 11.49 36.80
N ALA A 19 0.51 12.03 35.90
CA ALA A 19 0.39 11.63 34.49
C ALA A 19 1.67 11.78 33.62
N ALA A 20 2.78 12.25 34.19
CA ALA A 20 4.04 12.52 33.49
C ALA A 20 5.06 11.36 33.49
N ALA A 21 4.75 10.22 34.14
CA ALA A 21 5.69 9.10 34.29
C ALA A 21 5.54 7.98 33.25
N TYR A 22 4.69 8.14 32.23
CA TYR A 22 4.52 7.13 31.19
C TYR A 22 5.56 7.34 30.08
N PRO A 23 6.51 6.42 29.85
CA PRO A 23 7.24 6.42 28.59
C PRO A 23 6.22 6.24 27.46
N PRO A 24 6.35 6.94 26.33
CA PRO A 24 5.49 6.70 25.18
C PRO A 24 5.70 5.25 24.75
N GLN A 25 4.78 4.37 25.13
CA GLN A 25 4.79 3.00 24.67
C GLN A 25 4.51 3.05 23.17
N LEU A 26 5.58 2.87 22.38
CA LEU A 26 5.51 2.58 20.96
C LEU A 26 4.82 1.22 20.80
N TYR A 27 3.49 1.21 20.91
CA TYR A 27 2.68 0.08 20.54
C TYR A 27 2.72 -0.04 19.01
N ALA A 28 3.76 -0.70 18.50
CA ALA A 28 3.78 -1.11 17.10
C ALA A 28 2.67 -2.16 16.91
N PRO A 29 1.68 -1.92 16.04
CA PRO A 29 0.61 -2.87 15.85
C PRO A 29 1.19 -4.21 15.34
N PRO A 30 0.65 -5.36 15.77
CA PRO A 30 1.20 -6.69 15.46
C PRO A 30 1.29 -7.03 13.96
N GLY A 31 0.68 -6.23 13.07
CA GLY A 31 0.80 -6.36 11.61
C GLY A 31 1.92 -5.52 10.96
N ALA A 32 2.47 -4.52 11.66
CA ALA A 32 3.46 -3.62 11.07
C ALA A 32 4.78 -4.34 10.73
N ALA A 33 5.24 -5.25 11.59
CA ALA A 33 6.48 -5.99 11.37
C ALA A 33 6.41 -6.91 10.14
N ALA A 34 5.27 -7.58 9.91
CA ALA A 34 5.07 -8.47 8.76
C ALA A 34 4.99 -7.69 7.44
N ALA A 35 4.28 -6.55 7.44
CA ALA A 35 4.22 -5.67 6.26
C ALA A 35 5.59 -5.08 5.91
N GLN A 36 6.38 -4.69 6.92
CA GLN A 36 7.75 -4.21 6.72
C GLN A 36 8.65 -5.29 6.12
N GLN A 37 8.52 -6.54 6.57
CA GLN A 37 9.27 -7.68 6.02
C GLN A 37 8.90 -7.99 4.58
N ALA A 38 7.60 -7.98 4.24
CA ALA A 38 7.15 -8.21 2.86
C ALA A 38 7.67 -7.12 1.91
N ALA A 39 7.61 -5.85 2.32
CA ALA A 39 8.15 -4.73 1.54
C ALA A 39 9.68 -4.87 1.34
N ALA A 40 10.42 -5.25 2.38
CA ALA A 40 11.86 -5.49 2.27
C ALA A 40 12.20 -6.63 1.31
N GLN A 41 11.43 -7.73 1.36
CA GLN A 41 11.60 -8.86 0.43
C GLN A 41 11.33 -8.45 -1.02
N GLN A 42 10.26 -7.68 -1.26
CA GLN A 42 9.95 -7.15 -2.60
C GLN A 42 11.09 -6.28 -3.11
N GLN A 43 11.64 -5.40 -2.28
CA GLN A 43 12.73 -4.52 -2.67
C GLN A 43 14.03 -5.28 -2.97
N GLN A 44 14.30 -6.37 -2.26
CA GLN A 44 15.43 -7.25 -2.56
C GLN A 44 15.24 -7.98 -3.90
N GLN A 45 14.03 -8.50 -4.17
CA GLN A 45 13.73 -9.15 -5.45
C GLN A 45 13.90 -8.18 -6.63
N LEU A 46 13.44 -6.93 -6.47
CA LEU A 46 13.64 -5.89 -7.47
C LEU A 46 15.12 -5.56 -7.69
N GLN A 47 15.93 -5.49 -6.62
CA GLN A 47 17.38 -5.26 -6.77
C GLN A 47 18.06 -6.38 -7.56
N VAL A 48 17.71 -7.64 -7.28
CA VAL A 48 18.24 -8.78 -8.04
C VAL A 48 17.79 -8.72 -9.50
N PHE A 49 16.51 -8.45 -9.73
CA PHE A 49 15.97 -8.25 -11.08
C PHE A 49 16.76 -7.18 -11.84
N TRP A 50 16.93 -5.99 -11.25
CA TRP A 50 17.64 -4.88 -11.89
C TRP A 50 19.11 -5.21 -12.14
N ALA A 51 19.80 -5.88 -11.21
CA ALA A 51 21.17 -6.31 -11.40
C ALA A 51 21.31 -7.26 -12.61
N GLU A 52 20.38 -8.22 -12.76
CA GLU A 52 20.36 -9.12 -13.91
C GLU A 52 20.05 -8.37 -15.22
N GLN A 53 19.10 -7.43 -15.20
CA GLN A 53 18.77 -6.62 -16.36
C GLN A 53 19.95 -5.76 -16.82
N TYR A 54 20.69 -5.13 -15.90
CA TYR A 54 21.90 -4.38 -16.22
C TYR A 54 22.97 -5.26 -16.86
N ARG A 55 23.19 -6.46 -16.30
CA ARG A 55 24.14 -7.43 -16.86
C ARG A 55 23.74 -7.87 -18.28
N GLU A 56 22.44 -8.09 -18.52
CA GLU A 56 21.93 -8.47 -19.84
C GLU A 56 22.14 -7.35 -20.86
N ILE A 57 21.91 -6.09 -20.47
CA ILE A 57 22.17 -4.92 -21.32
C ILE A 57 23.65 -4.83 -21.69
N GLU A 58 24.57 -5.00 -20.73
CA GLU A 58 26.01 -4.98 -20.99
C GLU A 58 26.47 -6.13 -21.91
N ALA A 59 25.82 -7.29 -21.81
CA ALA A 59 26.11 -8.45 -22.66
C ALA A 59 25.46 -8.37 -24.05
N THR A 60 24.50 -7.46 -24.26
CA THR A 60 23.76 -7.34 -25.52
C THR A 60 24.64 -6.74 -26.61
N THR A 61 24.84 -7.51 -27.68
CA THR A 61 25.62 -7.10 -28.86
C THR A 61 24.79 -7.06 -30.15
N ASP A 62 23.59 -7.65 -30.15
CA ASP A 62 22.67 -7.67 -31.29
C ASP A 62 21.49 -6.72 -31.06
N PHE A 63 21.41 -5.67 -31.87
CA PHE A 63 20.35 -4.66 -31.85
C PHE A 63 19.32 -4.85 -32.97
N LYS A 64 19.24 -6.05 -33.57
CA LYS A 64 18.28 -6.31 -34.65
C LYS A 64 17.01 -7.00 -34.15
N ASN A 65 17.16 -7.83 -33.11
CA ASN A 65 16.09 -8.66 -32.58
C ASN A 65 15.47 -7.99 -31.34
N HIS A 66 14.25 -7.47 -31.49
CA HIS A 66 13.50 -6.83 -30.41
C HIS A 66 12.17 -7.52 -30.20
N ASN A 67 11.75 -7.64 -28.93
CA ASN A 67 10.44 -8.19 -28.57
C ASN A 67 9.27 -7.26 -28.94
N LEU A 68 9.56 -5.96 -29.14
CA LEU A 68 8.56 -4.96 -29.50
C LEU A 68 8.83 -4.39 -30.91
N PRO A 69 7.81 -4.23 -31.76
CA PRO A 69 7.99 -3.76 -33.13
C PRO A 69 8.36 -2.27 -33.18
N LEU A 70 9.57 -1.95 -33.65
CA LEU A 70 10.10 -0.58 -33.73
C LEU A 70 9.19 0.39 -34.48
N ALA A 71 8.52 -0.07 -35.54
CA ALA A 71 7.58 0.74 -36.30
C ALA A 71 6.38 1.21 -35.46
N ARG A 72 5.89 0.37 -34.54
CA ARG A 72 4.78 0.73 -33.64
C ARG A 72 5.24 1.73 -32.59
N ILE A 73 6.44 1.52 -32.02
CA ILE A 73 7.06 2.45 -31.07
C ILE A 73 7.20 3.83 -31.72
N LYS A 74 7.80 3.89 -32.92
CA LYS A 74 7.93 5.14 -33.68
C LYS A 74 6.58 5.81 -33.96
N LYS A 75 5.53 5.03 -34.24
CA LYS A 75 4.17 5.56 -34.45
C LYS A 75 3.58 6.18 -33.18
N ILE A 76 3.80 5.56 -32.01
CA ILE A 76 3.35 6.11 -30.72
C ILE A 76 4.10 7.41 -30.41
N MET A 77 5.43 7.43 -30.59
CA MET A 77 6.24 8.65 -30.41
C MET A 77 5.80 9.79 -31.33
N LYS A 78 5.30 9.47 -32.53
CA LYS A 78 4.77 10.42 -33.53
C LYS A 78 3.30 10.79 -33.34
N ALA A 79 2.63 10.24 -32.33
CA ALA A 79 1.25 10.66 -32.01
C ALA A 79 1.21 12.07 -31.43
N ASP A 80 2.33 12.54 -30.87
CA ASP A 80 2.54 13.93 -30.49
C ASP A 80 2.87 14.77 -31.74
N GLU A 81 2.06 15.79 -32.01
CA GLU A 81 2.16 16.66 -33.19
C GLU A 81 3.45 17.49 -33.21
N ASP A 82 4.03 17.76 -32.04
CA ASP A 82 5.26 18.57 -31.92
C ASP A 82 6.53 17.76 -32.26
N VAL A 83 6.43 16.43 -32.37
CA VAL A 83 7.56 15.55 -32.67
C VAL A 83 7.79 15.44 -34.18
N ARG A 84 8.75 16.21 -34.72
CA ARG A 84 9.07 16.24 -36.18
C ARG A 84 10.03 15.17 -36.67
N MET A 85 11.13 14.92 -35.99
CA MET A 85 12.11 13.90 -36.37
C MET A 85 12.42 13.03 -35.16
N ILE A 86 12.67 11.74 -35.41
CA ILE A 86 13.04 10.76 -34.39
C ILE A 86 14.30 10.07 -34.90
N ALA A 87 15.36 10.14 -34.12
CA ALA A 87 16.62 9.48 -34.42
C ALA A 87 16.44 7.95 -34.47
N ALA A 88 17.25 7.26 -35.26
CA ALA A 88 17.07 5.83 -35.50
C ALA A 88 17.31 4.97 -34.25
N GLU A 89 18.15 5.47 -33.33
CA GLU A 89 18.47 4.85 -32.05
C GLU A 89 17.35 4.98 -31.01
N ALA A 90 16.49 5.99 -31.10
CA ALA A 90 15.47 6.21 -30.07
C ALA A 90 14.43 5.07 -29.98
N PRO A 91 13.84 4.57 -31.10
CA PRO A 91 12.96 3.41 -31.04
C PRO A 91 13.65 2.14 -30.51
N VAL A 92 14.95 1.97 -30.76
CA VAL A 92 15.75 0.83 -30.27
C VAL A 92 15.86 0.89 -28.74
N VAL A 93 16.22 2.06 -28.19
CA VAL A 93 16.28 2.27 -26.73
C VAL A 93 14.90 2.10 -26.10
N PHE A 94 13.85 2.67 -26.70
CA PHE A 94 12.48 2.49 -26.21
C PHE A 94 12.03 1.03 -26.22
N ALA A 95 12.44 0.23 -27.20
CA ALA A 95 12.08 -1.19 -27.22
C ALA A 95 12.58 -1.90 -25.96
N ARG A 96 13.84 -1.67 -25.56
CA ARG A 96 14.41 -2.27 -24.34
C ARG A 96 13.85 -1.63 -23.07
N ALA A 97 13.70 -0.31 -23.04
CA ALA A 97 13.13 0.39 -21.89
C ALA A 97 11.68 -0.04 -21.61
N CYS A 98 10.85 -0.20 -22.66
CA CYS A 98 9.48 -0.67 -22.52
C CYS A 98 9.42 -2.12 -22.05
N GLU A 99 10.33 -2.99 -22.50
CA GLU A 99 10.44 -4.36 -21.98
C GLU A 99 10.72 -4.37 -20.47
N MET A 100 11.72 -3.60 -20.03
CA MET A 100 12.07 -3.50 -18.60
C MET A 100 10.95 -2.87 -17.78
N PHE A 101 10.28 -1.84 -18.32
CA PHE A 101 9.13 -1.20 -17.69
C PHE A 101 7.97 -2.20 -17.48
N ILE A 102 7.63 -3.00 -18.50
CA ILE A 102 6.58 -4.02 -18.39
C ILE A 102 6.96 -5.06 -17.33
N LEU A 103 8.22 -5.53 -17.33
CA LEU A 103 8.69 -6.51 -16.36
C LEU A 103 8.63 -5.98 -14.92
N GLU A 104 9.13 -4.77 -14.68
CA GLU A 104 9.12 -4.16 -13.34
C GLU A 104 7.68 -3.92 -12.85
N LEU A 105 6.83 -3.31 -13.67
CA LEU A 105 5.43 -3.06 -13.32
C LEU A 105 4.69 -4.37 -13.02
N THR A 106 4.98 -5.42 -13.80
CA THR A 106 4.40 -6.75 -13.59
C THR A 106 4.89 -7.38 -12.28
N HIS A 107 6.20 -7.29 -11.96
CA HIS A 107 6.73 -7.76 -10.68
C HIS A 107 6.09 -7.05 -9.49
N ARG A 108 5.96 -5.72 -9.56
CA ARG A 108 5.34 -4.93 -8.49
C ARG A 108 3.85 -5.24 -8.34
N GLY A 109 3.11 -5.37 -9.44
CA GLY A 109 1.72 -5.80 -9.41
C GLY A 109 1.55 -7.23 -8.88
N TRP A 110 2.44 -8.13 -9.26
CA TRP A 110 2.39 -9.53 -8.81
C TRP A 110 2.55 -9.65 -7.30
N ALA A 111 3.39 -8.83 -6.67
CA ALA A 111 3.51 -8.78 -5.21
C ALA A 111 2.15 -8.52 -4.52
N HIS A 112 1.31 -7.65 -5.09
CA HIS A 112 -0.04 -7.41 -4.56
C HIS A 112 -1.01 -8.58 -4.80
N ALA A 113 -0.87 -9.28 -5.92
CA ALA A 113 -1.63 -10.52 -6.14
C ALA A 113 -1.26 -11.58 -5.09
N GLU A 114 0.03 -11.73 -4.78
CA GLU A 114 0.55 -12.67 -3.78
C GLU A 114 0.16 -12.28 -2.34
N GLU A 115 0.24 -11.00 -1.97
CA GLU A 115 -0.27 -10.47 -0.70
C GLU A 115 -1.74 -10.87 -0.47
N ASN A 116 -2.53 -10.87 -1.55
CA ASN A 116 -3.93 -11.25 -1.56
C ASN A 116 -4.18 -12.76 -1.76
N LYS A 117 -3.13 -13.58 -1.74
CA LYS A 117 -3.17 -15.04 -1.95
C LYS A 117 -3.80 -15.45 -3.28
N ARG A 118 -3.70 -14.60 -4.30
CA ARG A 118 -4.19 -14.85 -5.66
C ARG A 118 -3.04 -15.29 -6.56
N ARG A 119 -3.37 -16.10 -7.56
CA ARG A 119 -2.45 -16.55 -8.63
C ARG A 119 -2.83 -15.96 -9.99
N THR A 120 -3.63 -14.90 -9.98
CA THR A 120 -4.12 -14.20 -11.16
C THR A 120 -3.95 -12.70 -10.91
N LEU A 121 -3.17 -12.06 -11.78
CA LEU A 121 -2.92 -10.63 -11.75
C LEU A 121 -4.16 -9.86 -12.22
N GLN A 122 -4.55 -8.83 -11.48
CA GLN A 122 -5.74 -8.02 -11.76
C GLN A 122 -5.39 -6.54 -11.94
N LYS A 123 -6.32 -5.77 -12.52
CA LYS A 123 -6.15 -4.31 -12.69
C LYS A 123 -5.92 -3.59 -11.35
N SER A 124 -6.59 -4.02 -10.28
CA SER A 124 -6.42 -3.47 -8.93
C SER A 124 -5.00 -3.64 -8.39
N ASP A 125 -4.30 -4.72 -8.76
CA ASP A 125 -2.92 -4.95 -8.36
C ASP A 125 -1.96 -3.95 -9.02
N ILE A 126 -2.20 -3.65 -10.30
CA ILE A 126 -1.45 -2.64 -11.04
C ILE A 126 -1.71 -1.25 -10.46
N ALA A 127 -2.97 -0.93 -10.16
CA ALA A 127 -3.33 0.34 -9.53
C ALA A 127 -2.65 0.51 -8.16
N ALA A 128 -2.60 -0.55 -7.34
CA ALA A 128 -1.88 -0.54 -6.07
C ALA A 128 -0.36 -0.38 -6.24
N ALA A 129 0.23 -1.04 -7.25
CA ALA A 129 1.66 -0.92 -7.54
C ALA A 129 2.06 0.49 -7.97
N ILE A 130 1.25 1.12 -8.81
CA ILE A 130 1.43 2.52 -9.25
C ILE A 130 1.38 3.44 -8.02
N ALA A 131 0.36 3.30 -7.17
CA ALA A 131 0.19 4.14 -5.98
C ALA A 131 1.33 4.02 -4.95
N ARG A 132 2.06 2.90 -4.91
CA ARG A 132 3.21 2.69 -4.01
C ARG A 132 4.55 3.09 -4.63
N THR A 133 4.58 3.50 -5.90
CA THR A 133 5.83 3.71 -6.66
C THR A 133 5.84 5.08 -7.32
N GLU A 134 6.58 6.05 -6.74
CA GLU A 134 6.60 7.45 -7.20
C GLU A 134 6.97 7.61 -8.69
N VAL A 135 7.89 6.79 -9.21
CA VAL A 135 8.29 6.87 -10.62
C VAL A 135 7.15 6.52 -11.60
N PHE A 136 6.07 5.91 -11.12
CA PHE A 136 4.89 5.56 -11.92
C PHE A 136 3.75 6.58 -11.85
N ASP A 137 3.95 7.75 -11.23
CA ASP A 137 2.90 8.79 -11.11
C ASP A 137 2.37 9.25 -12.47
N PHE A 138 3.16 9.15 -13.55
CA PHE A 138 2.71 9.44 -14.90
C PHE A 138 1.54 8.56 -15.39
N LEU A 139 1.19 7.49 -14.65
CA LEU A 139 0.11 6.56 -14.97
C LEU A 139 -1.18 6.80 -14.19
N VAL A 140 -1.22 7.73 -13.24
CA VAL A 140 -2.37 7.96 -12.35
C VAL A 140 -3.65 8.25 -13.14
N ASP A 141 -3.55 9.07 -14.19
CA ASP A 141 -4.70 9.41 -15.04
C ASP A 141 -5.08 8.31 -16.04
N ILE A 142 -4.19 7.32 -16.26
CA ILE A 142 -4.40 6.20 -17.19
C ILE A 142 -5.04 5.01 -16.49
N VAL A 143 -4.66 4.76 -15.24
CA VAL A 143 -5.14 3.64 -14.42
C VAL A 143 -5.89 4.18 -13.20
N PRO A 144 -7.17 4.55 -13.35
CA PRO A 144 -7.95 5.06 -12.23
C PRO A 144 -8.08 3.97 -11.16
N ARG A 145 -7.90 4.40 -9.91
CA ARG A 145 -8.07 3.57 -8.72
C ARG A 145 -9.56 3.45 -8.40
N ASP A 146 -10.00 2.27 -7.96
CA ASP A 146 -11.36 2.06 -7.47
C ASP A 146 -11.48 2.58 -6.02
N ASP A 147 -11.20 3.87 -5.81
CA ASP A 147 -11.07 4.51 -4.48
C ASP A 147 -12.33 4.36 -3.61
N ALA A 148 -13.50 4.19 -4.23
CA ALA A 148 -14.77 4.01 -3.55
C ALA A 148 -14.80 2.75 -2.66
N LYS A 149 -14.15 1.66 -3.07
CA LYS A 149 -14.15 0.40 -2.30
C LYS A 149 -13.07 0.39 -1.22
N ASP A 150 -11.93 1.01 -1.49
CA ASP A 150 -10.82 1.07 -0.54
C ASP A 150 -11.09 2.06 0.59
N ALA A 151 -11.75 3.19 0.31
CA ALA A 151 -12.22 4.13 1.32
C ALA A 151 -13.34 3.54 2.19
N GLU A 152 -14.27 2.78 1.60
CA GLU A 152 -15.33 2.08 2.34
C GLU A 152 -14.77 0.95 3.20
N ALA A 153 -13.76 0.20 2.71
CA ALA A 153 -13.06 -0.83 3.48
C ALA A 153 -12.20 -0.23 4.61
N ALA A 154 -11.51 0.89 4.37
CA ALA A 154 -10.75 1.60 5.40
C ALA A 154 -11.67 2.23 6.46
N ALA A 155 -12.80 2.81 6.04
CA ALA A 155 -13.83 3.31 6.94
C ALA A 155 -14.50 2.19 7.75
N ALA A 156 -14.78 1.04 7.13
CA ALA A 156 -15.31 -0.14 7.82
C ALA A 156 -14.30 -0.73 8.83
N ALA A 157 -13.00 -0.74 8.50
CA ALA A 157 -11.94 -1.17 9.42
C ALA A 157 -11.76 -0.19 10.59
N ALA A 158 -11.87 1.12 10.34
CA ALA A 158 -11.88 2.16 11.38
C ALA A 158 -13.13 2.07 12.27
N MET A 159 -14.28 1.73 11.70
CA MET A 159 -15.54 1.56 12.45
C MET A 159 -15.53 0.27 13.28
N ALA A 160 -14.93 -0.81 12.78
CA ALA A 160 -14.76 -2.06 13.52
C ALA A 160 -13.78 -1.94 14.70
N THR A 161 -12.75 -1.11 14.57
CA THR A 161 -11.84 -0.79 15.69
C THR A 161 -12.49 0.12 16.72
N ALA A 162 -13.38 1.04 16.31
CA ALA A 162 -14.19 1.83 17.24
C ALA A 162 -15.24 1.00 18.00
N ALA A 163 -15.81 -0.04 17.37
CA ALA A 163 -16.79 -0.93 18.00
C ALA A 163 -16.19 -1.90 19.04
N ALA A 164 -14.90 -2.20 18.98
CA ALA A 164 -14.21 -3.06 19.94
C ALA A 164 -13.85 -2.37 21.28
N GLY A 165 -14.17 -1.08 21.44
CA GLY A 165 -13.79 -0.24 22.58
C GLY A 165 -14.86 0.00 23.66
N ILE A 166 -16.02 -0.65 23.63
CA ILE A 166 -17.07 -0.47 24.67
C ILE A 166 -17.14 -1.71 25.55
N PRO A 167 -16.62 -1.69 26.79
CA PRO A 167 -16.92 -2.73 27.77
C PRO A 167 -18.42 -2.69 28.06
N ARG A 168 -19.15 -3.74 27.65
CA ARG A 168 -20.50 -4.01 28.17
C ARG A 168 -20.36 -4.43 29.64
N PRO A 169 -20.94 -3.71 30.62
CA PRO A 169 -21.05 -4.24 31.96
C PRO A 169 -22.10 -5.35 31.97
N ALA A 170 -21.73 -6.48 32.57
CA ALA A 170 -22.59 -7.65 32.74
C ALA A 170 -23.69 -7.41 33.80
N ALA A 171 -24.92 -7.74 33.42
CA ALA A 171 -26.06 -8.19 34.21
C ALA A 171 -26.37 -7.58 35.60
N GLY A 172 -27.49 -6.84 35.66
CA GLY A 172 -28.64 -7.25 36.50
C GLY A 172 -29.05 -6.33 37.65
N VAL A 173 -30.11 -5.51 37.47
CA VAL A 173 -31.24 -5.25 38.40
C VAL A 173 -32.40 -4.63 37.59
N PRO A 174 -33.69 -5.00 37.78
CA PRO A 174 -34.81 -4.40 37.06
C PRO A 174 -35.40 -3.21 37.82
N THR A 175 -35.56 -2.04 37.21
CA THR A 175 -36.63 -1.09 37.59
C THR A 175 -36.99 -0.16 36.43
N THR A 176 -38.27 0.17 36.41
CA THR A 176 -39.10 0.88 35.43
C THR A 176 -38.78 2.37 35.32
N ASP A 177 -38.79 2.93 34.11
CA ASP A 177 -39.68 4.04 33.62
C ASP A 177 -39.07 4.72 32.37
N PRO A 178 -39.83 4.91 31.27
CA PRO A 178 -39.39 5.64 30.09
C PRO A 178 -39.88 7.10 30.09
N SER A 179 -39.10 8.04 30.59
CA SER A 179 -39.34 9.47 30.32
C SER A 179 -38.09 10.33 30.50
N MET A 180 -38.00 11.38 29.68
CA MET A 180 -37.01 12.48 29.70
C MET A 180 -35.73 12.27 28.88
N ALA A 181 -35.91 12.25 27.56
CA ALA A 181 -35.00 12.98 26.67
C ALA A 181 -35.16 14.48 26.92
N TYR A 182 -34.10 15.22 27.31
CA TYR A 182 -34.00 16.67 27.06
C TYR A 182 -32.57 17.25 27.13
N TYR A 183 -32.22 17.91 26.02
CA TYR A 183 -31.36 19.08 25.78
C TYR A 183 -29.89 19.15 26.26
N TYR A 184 -28.99 19.25 25.28
CA TYR A 184 -27.69 19.93 25.38
C TYR A 184 -27.79 21.30 24.67
N VAL A 185 -27.42 22.37 25.36
CA VAL A 185 -27.37 23.76 24.85
C VAL A 185 -25.89 24.16 24.71
N PRO A 186 -25.43 24.70 23.57
CA PRO A 186 -24.03 25.11 23.42
C PRO A 186 -23.78 26.46 24.12
N GLN A 187 -22.75 26.53 24.96
CA GLN A 187 -22.29 27.79 25.56
C GLN A 187 -21.38 28.57 24.60
N GLN A 188 -21.75 29.81 24.33
CA GLN A 188 -20.91 30.83 23.69
C GLN A 188 -19.91 31.39 24.69
N ILE A 189 -18.64 31.48 24.29
CA ILE A 189 -17.60 32.22 25.01
C ILE A 189 -17.59 33.67 24.53
N VAL A 190 -17.74 34.58 25.49
CA VAL A 190 -17.45 36.01 25.38
C VAL A 190 -16.42 36.29 26.46
N VAL A 191 -15.22 36.69 26.08
CA VAL A 191 -14.52 37.94 26.50
C VAL A 191 -13.44 38.22 25.45
#